data_AF-A0A8I3AH63-F1
#
_entry.id   AF-A0A8I3AH63-F1
#
_cell.length_a   1.000
_cell.length_b   1.000
_cell.length_c   1.000
_cell.angle_alpha   90.00
_cell.angle_beta   90.00
_cell.angle_gamma   90.00
#
_symmetry.space_group_name_H-M   'P 1'
#
loop_
_entity.id
_entity.type
_entity.pdbx_description
1 polymer ?
#
loop_
_entity_poly.entity_id
_entity_poly.type
_entity_poly.pdbx_seq_one_letter_code
_entity_poly.pdbx_strand_id
1 'polypeptide(L)'
;MSQSPGNIPSLAPDLASLRLGHSYLTAAEKRLGAAISTVNTLSIQCLCLAGIFHMYSIQPMHALRMFHAAGISLQNLASTRARPAGAPSQMYSSLFWTCYKSEREILAEIPINAPALREPGMPNVYPQPPQAASIASNEWAADEEDSWYFLLSEIALRRITDQVTEIVSKYIHAEIDLPGSQSVQQLIPIVAEFEQQAETFRENLPPAVKFPDVPEAASTEWKQYSRGRYYRLLELMHRPFLFNAIHDPGCSPVVRSLAEKGLQNALRFGMN
;
A
#
# COMPACT_ATOMS: atom_id res chain seq x y z
N MET A 1 1.61 -43.03 31.22
CA MET A 1 0.16 -42.97 30.89
C MET A 1 -0.37 -41.68 31.51
N SER A 2 -0.84 -40.65 30.83
CA SER A 2 -1.06 -40.31 29.42
C SER A 2 -1.11 -38.78 29.40
N GLN A 3 -0.16 -38.13 28.72
CA GLN A 3 -0.25 -36.70 28.46
C GLN A 3 -1.19 -36.50 27.28
N SER A 4 -2.29 -35.79 27.49
CA SER A 4 -3.19 -35.33 26.44
C SER A 4 -2.45 -34.35 25.52
N PRO A 5 -2.43 -34.54 24.20
CA PRO A 5 -1.90 -33.54 23.30
C PRO A 5 -2.85 -32.35 23.29
N GLY A 6 -2.38 -31.22 23.80
CA GLY A 6 -3.09 -29.94 23.71
C GLY A 6 -3.35 -29.58 22.26
N ASN A 7 -4.61 -29.20 21.99
CA ASN A 7 -5.11 -28.69 20.73
C ASN A 7 -4.13 -27.70 20.08
N ILE A 8 -3.63 -28.06 18.91
CA ILE A 8 -3.09 -27.11 17.94
C ILE A 8 -4.30 -26.31 17.43
N PRO A 9 -4.37 -24.98 17.60
CA PRO A 9 -5.41 -24.18 16.96
C PRO A 9 -5.29 -24.39 15.45
N SER A 10 -6.37 -24.83 14.81
CA SER A 10 -6.43 -25.10 13.37
C SER A 10 -6.11 -23.83 12.58
N LEU A 11 -4.89 -23.76 12.06
CA LEU A 11 -4.35 -22.65 11.26
C LEU A 11 -4.84 -22.70 9.80
N ALA A 12 -6.13 -22.96 9.60
CA ALA A 12 -6.81 -22.79 8.32
C ALA A 12 -8.13 -22.06 8.59
N PRO A 13 -8.39 -20.90 7.94
CA PRO A 13 -9.72 -20.31 8.01
C PRO A 13 -10.71 -21.37 7.53
N ASP A 14 -11.71 -21.67 8.36
CA ASP A 14 -12.73 -22.67 8.05
C ASP A 14 -13.34 -22.32 6.67
N LEU A 15 -13.27 -23.26 5.73
CA LEU A 15 -13.89 -23.11 4.41
C LEU A 15 -15.37 -22.73 4.55
N ALA A 16 -16.03 -23.14 5.65
CA ALA A 16 -17.38 -22.71 5.98
C ALA A 16 -17.48 -21.20 6.26
N SER A 17 -16.53 -20.61 6.99
CA SER A 17 -16.46 -19.16 7.25
C SER A 17 -16.24 -18.36 5.97
N LEU A 18 -15.38 -18.83 5.05
CA LEU A 18 -15.21 -18.20 3.74
C LEU A 18 -16.50 -18.26 2.91
N ARG A 19 -17.18 -19.40 2.88
CA ARG A 19 -18.47 -19.56 2.19
C ARG A 19 -19.56 -18.66 2.78
N LEU A 20 -19.59 -18.55 4.11
CA LEU A 20 -20.49 -17.64 4.81
C LEU A 20 -20.21 -16.19 4.44
N GLY A 21 -18.94 -15.77 4.42
CA GLY A 21 -18.53 -14.44 3.95
C GLY A 21 -19.00 -14.13 2.53
N HIS A 22 -18.85 -15.08 1.60
CA HIS A 22 -19.37 -14.95 0.24
C HIS A 22 -20.89 -14.81 0.21
N SER A 23 -21.62 -15.55 1.04
CA SER A 23 -23.09 -15.43 1.10
C SER A 23 -23.54 -14.04 1.59
N TYR A 24 -22.82 -13.45 2.55
CA TYR A 24 -23.06 -12.09 3.00
C TYR A 24 -22.72 -11.07 1.92
N LEU A 25 -21.61 -11.24 1.20
CA LEU A 25 -21.27 -10.37 0.08
C LEU A 25 -22.37 -10.42 -1.00
N THR A 26 -22.81 -11.62 -1.43
CA THR A 26 -23.89 -11.76 -2.42
C THR A 26 -25.17 -11.06 -1.98
N ALA A 27 -25.49 -11.08 -0.69
CA ALA A 27 -26.63 -10.33 -0.15
C ALA A 27 -26.40 -8.81 -0.13
N ALA A 28 -25.16 -8.36 0.10
CA ALA A 28 -24.76 -6.96 0.06
C ALA A 28 -24.75 -6.40 -1.37
N GLU A 29 -24.26 -7.16 -2.36
CA GLU A 29 -24.20 -6.79 -3.78
C GLU A 29 -25.58 -6.44 -4.35
N LYS A 30 -26.63 -7.14 -3.90
CA LYS A 30 -28.03 -6.82 -4.25
C LYS A 30 -28.45 -5.39 -3.83
N ARG A 31 -27.75 -4.79 -2.86
CA ARG A 31 -28.01 -3.45 -2.32
C ARG A 31 -26.95 -2.43 -2.76
N LEU A 32 -25.74 -2.88 -3.13
CA LEU A 32 -24.65 -2.00 -3.58
C LEU A 32 -25.02 -1.16 -4.82
N GLY A 33 -25.95 -1.63 -5.66
CA GLY A 33 -26.47 -0.82 -6.77
C GLY A 33 -27.01 0.55 -6.33
N ALA A 34 -27.74 0.60 -5.20
CA ALA A 34 -28.23 1.85 -4.64
C ALA A 34 -27.10 2.73 -4.08
N ALA A 35 -26.04 2.12 -3.55
CA ALA A 35 -24.86 2.84 -3.07
C ALA A 35 -24.09 3.49 -4.23
N ILE A 36 -24.01 2.84 -5.40
CA ILE A 36 -23.38 3.44 -6.60
C ILE A 36 -24.13 4.68 -7.07
N SER A 37 -25.46 4.68 -7.00
CA SER A 37 -26.29 5.81 -7.45
C SER A 37 -26.39 6.96 -6.44
N THR A 38 -25.94 6.78 -5.20
CA THR A 38 -26.08 7.78 -4.14
C THR A 38 -24.72 8.30 -3.69
N VAL A 39 -24.60 9.61 -3.51
CA VAL A 39 -23.36 10.26 -3.05
C VAL A 39 -23.56 10.72 -1.61
N ASN A 40 -23.28 9.83 -0.65
CA ASN A 40 -23.27 10.12 0.78
C ASN A 40 -22.18 9.31 1.49
N THR A 41 -21.90 9.61 2.76
CA THR A 41 -20.82 8.93 3.50
C THR A 41 -21.06 7.42 3.61
N LEU A 42 -22.30 6.98 3.82
CA LEU A 42 -22.65 5.57 3.98
C LEU A 42 -22.43 4.78 2.69
N SER A 43 -22.82 5.33 1.54
CA SER A 43 -22.62 4.67 0.25
C SER A 43 -21.13 4.47 -0.04
N ILE A 44 -20.31 5.47 0.27
CA ILE A 44 -18.85 5.40 0.13
C ILE A 44 -18.25 4.35 1.07
N GLN A 45 -18.72 4.27 2.32
CA GLN A 45 -18.30 3.22 3.26
C GLN A 45 -18.63 1.83 2.72
N CYS A 46 -19.86 1.62 2.21
CA CYS A 46 -20.26 0.35 1.61
C CYS A 46 -19.39 -0.04 0.42
N LEU A 47 -19.10 0.91 -0.49
CA LEU A 47 -18.23 0.67 -1.64
C LEU A 47 -16.78 0.35 -1.20
N CYS A 48 -16.25 1.09 -0.23
CA CYS A 48 -14.91 0.85 0.32
C CYS A 48 -14.80 -0.57 0.93
N LEU A 49 -15.76 -0.96 1.77
CA LEU A 49 -15.79 -2.29 2.39
C LEU A 49 -15.94 -3.41 1.37
N ALA A 50 -16.77 -3.23 0.34
CA ALA A 50 -16.89 -4.18 -0.77
C ALA A 50 -15.56 -4.33 -1.52
N GLY A 51 -14.85 -3.23 -1.77
CA GLY A 51 -13.52 -3.24 -2.37
C GLY A 51 -12.51 -4.03 -1.55
N ILE A 52 -12.50 -3.83 -0.23
CA ILE A 52 -11.64 -4.56 0.71
C ILE A 52 -11.94 -6.07 0.65
N PHE A 53 -13.22 -6.46 0.68
CA PHE A 53 -13.58 -7.88 0.58
C PHE A 53 -13.09 -8.51 -0.73
N HIS A 54 -13.23 -7.80 -1.87
CA HIS A 54 -12.73 -8.29 -3.14
C HIS A 54 -11.20 -8.42 -3.15
N MET A 55 -10.45 -7.55 -2.45
CA MET A 55 -9.01 -7.72 -2.28
C MET A 55 -8.68 -9.00 -1.52
N TYR A 56 -9.37 -9.27 -0.40
CA TYR A 56 -9.20 -10.53 0.35
C TYR A 56 -9.59 -11.77 -0.46
N SER A 57 -10.50 -11.62 -1.41
CA SER A 57 -10.94 -12.69 -2.31
C SER A 57 -10.06 -12.83 -3.55
N ILE A 58 -8.95 -12.08 -3.64
CA ILE A 58 -8.02 -12.07 -4.80
C ILE A 58 -8.77 -11.72 -6.11
N GLN A 59 -9.66 -10.74 -6.03
CA GLN A 59 -10.43 -10.21 -7.16
C GLN A 59 -10.08 -8.73 -7.41
N PRO A 60 -8.84 -8.42 -7.84
CA PRO A 60 -8.34 -7.04 -7.93
C PRO A 60 -9.17 -6.17 -8.87
N MET A 61 -9.70 -6.73 -9.95
CA MET A 61 -10.55 -5.99 -10.90
C MET A 61 -11.90 -5.57 -10.29
N HIS A 62 -12.49 -6.43 -9.45
CA HIS A 62 -13.73 -6.10 -8.74
C HIS A 62 -13.46 -5.05 -7.66
N ALA A 63 -12.36 -5.24 -6.91
CA ALA A 63 -11.89 -4.29 -5.91
C ALA A 63 -11.66 -2.90 -6.53
N LEU A 64 -10.95 -2.84 -7.66
CA LEU A 64 -10.66 -1.61 -8.38
C LEU A 64 -11.95 -0.86 -8.74
N ARG A 65 -12.96 -1.55 -9.27
CA ARG A 65 -14.25 -0.93 -9.60
C ARG A 65 -14.92 -0.29 -8.38
N MET A 66 -14.87 -0.96 -7.22
CA MET A 66 -15.46 -0.46 -5.99
C MET A 66 -14.69 0.75 -5.43
N PHE A 67 -13.36 0.66 -5.35
CA PHE A 67 -12.52 1.76 -4.88
C PHE A 67 -12.59 2.98 -5.79
N HIS A 68 -12.65 2.76 -7.11
CA HIS A 68 -12.78 3.83 -8.09
C HIS A 68 -14.12 4.57 -7.93
N ALA A 69 -15.23 3.82 -7.78
CA ALA A 69 -16.55 4.40 -7.53
C ALA A 69 -16.61 5.17 -6.20
N ALA A 70 -16.01 4.63 -5.14
CA ALA A 70 -15.87 5.32 -3.86
C ALA A 70 -15.04 6.61 -3.99
N GLY A 71 -13.93 6.56 -4.75
CA GLY A 71 -13.04 7.69 -5.00
C GLY A 71 -13.70 8.84 -5.77
N ILE A 72 -14.46 8.54 -6.81
CA ILE A 72 -15.25 9.54 -7.53
C ILE A 72 -16.29 10.17 -6.59
N SER A 73 -16.97 9.35 -5.79
CA SER A 73 -17.99 9.82 -4.84
C SER A 73 -17.40 10.73 -3.76
N LEU A 74 -16.19 10.41 -3.27
CA LEU A 74 -15.43 11.25 -2.33
C LEU A 74 -15.05 12.62 -2.93
N GLN A 75 -14.68 12.67 -4.21
CA GLN A 75 -14.40 13.94 -4.90
C GLN A 75 -15.66 14.77 -5.10
N ASN A 76 -16.77 14.13 -5.44
CA ASN A 76 -18.06 14.79 -5.56
C ASN A 76 -18.47 15.42 -4.23
N LEU A 77 -18.37 14.67 -3.12
CA LEU A 77 -18.64 15.21 -1.77
C LEU A 77 -17.73 16.38 -1.41
N ALA A 78 -16.44 16.29 -1.73
CA ALA A 78 -15.50 17.38 -1.45
C ALA A 78 -15.78 18.65 -2.27
N SER A 79 -16.33 18.50 -3.47
CA SER A 79 -16.65 19.60 -4.38
C SER A 79 -17.97 20.29 -4.02
N THR A 80 -18.91 19.54 -3.45
CA THR A 80 -20.13 20.14 -2.87
C THR A 80 -19.78 20.80 -1.53
N ARG A 81 -20.18 22.06 -1.33
CA ARG A 81 -20.03 22.80 -0.04
C ARG A 81 -20.73 22.15 1.18
N ALA A 82 -21.15 20.89 1.10
CA ALA A 82 -21.59 20.05 2.21
C ALA A 82 -20.45 19.66 3.18
N ARG A 83 -19.36 20.44 3.18
CA ARG A 83 -18.27 20.32 4.14
C ARG A 83 -18.66 21.20 5.33
N PRO A 84 -18.97 20.64 6.51
CA PRO A 84 -19.08 21.48 7.70
C PRO A 84 -17.76 22.23 7.84
N ALA A 85 -17.82 23.56 7.94
CA ALA A 85 -16.64 24.41 8.13
C ALA A 85 -15.94 23.96 9.43
N GLY A 86 -14.81 23.28 9.27
CA GLY A 86 -14.12 22.54 10.32
C GLY A 86 -13.25 21.47 9.67
N ALA A 87 -12.29 20.91 10.41
CA ALA A 87 -11.34 19.90 9.92
C ALA A 87 -11.99 18.82 9.03
N PRO A 88 -11.28 18.23 8.04
CA PRO A 88 -11.81 17.07 7.32
C PRO A 88 -12.33 16.07 8.34
N SER A 89 -13.61 15.70 8.24
CA SER A 89 -14.19 14.64 9.07
C SER A 89 -13.20 13.46 9.08
N GLN A 90 -12.79 12.99 10.25
CA GLN A 90 -11.85 11.86 10.39
C GLN A 90 -12.28 10.68 9.52
N MET A 91 -13.60 10.46 9.41
CA MET A 91 -14.21 9.47 8.53
C MET A 91 -13.89 9.73 7.05
N TYR A 92 -14.05 10.97 6.57
CA TYR A 92 -13.70 11.34 5.19
C TYR A 92 -12.21 11.08 4.93
N SER A 93 -11.34 11.52 5.84
CA SER A 93 -9.89 11.34 5.68
C SER A 93 -9.51 9.86 5.64
N SER A 94 -10.09 9.05 6.52
CA SER A 94 -9.84 7.60 6.56
C SER A 94 -10.32 6.90 5.29
N LEU A 95 -11.52 7.23 4.81
CA LEU A 95 -12.06 6.69 3.55
C LEU A 95 -11.23 7.11 2.35
N PHE A 96 -10.82 8.39 2.29
CA PHE A 96 -9.95 8.92 1.24
C PHE A 96 -8.64 8.13 1.18
N TRP A 97 -7.92 8.02 2.29
CA TRP A 97 -6.61 7.36 2.32
C TRP A 97 -6.71 5.86 2.05
N THR A 98 -7.76 5.20 2.55
CA THR A 98 -8.01 3.77 2.30
C THR A 98 -8.28 3.50 0.81
N CYS A 99 -9.19 4.27 0.19
CA CYS A 99 -9.50 4.12 -1.23
C CYS A 99 -8.29 4.49 -2.10
N TYR A 100 -7.61 5.60 -1.78
CA TYR A 100 -6.43 6.08 -2.50
C TYR A 100 -5.31 5.04 -2.47
N LYS A 101 -5.00 4.47 -1.29
CA LYS A 101 -3.99 3.42 -1.15
C LYS A 101 -4.37 2.18 -1.97
N SER A 102 -5.58 1.67 -1.76
CA SER A 102 -6.00 0.38 -2.34
C SER A 102 -6.11 0.44 -3.86
N GLU A 103 -6.64 1.53 -4.42
CA GLU A 103 -6.71 1.75 -5.87
C GLU A 103 -5.31 1.77 -6.49
N ARG A 104 -4.35 2.47 -5.87
CA ARG A 104 -2.99 2.60 -6.39
C ARG A 104 -2.13 1.38 -6.17
N GLU A 105 -2.44 0.55 -5.19
CA GLU A 105 -1.84 -0.77 -5.03
C GLU A 105 -2.20 -1.67 -6.23
N ILE A 106 -3.47 -1.68 -6.64
CA ILE A 106 -3.93 -2.44 -7.80
C ILE A 106 -3.34 -1.88 -9.11
N LEU A 107 -3.42 -0.56 -9.32
CA LEU A 107 -2.96 0.09 -10.55
C LEU A 107 -1.44 0.07 -10.73
N ALA A 108 -0.68 -0.14 -9.66
CA ALA A 108 0.77 -0.34 -9.77
C ALA A 108 1.12 -1.67 -10.46
N GLU A 109 0.29 -2.70 -10.28
CA GLU A 109 0.48 -4.01 -10.93
C GLU A 109 -0.27 -4.09 -12.28
N ILE A 110 -1.39 -3.38 -12.41
CA ILE A 110 -2.27 -3.41 -13.57
C ILE A 110 -2.59 -1.97 -14.02
N PRO A 111 -1.70 -1.30 -14.77
CA PRO A 111 -1.84 0.11 -15.13
C PRO A 111 -2.83 0.32 -16.30
N ILE A 112 -4.09 -0.04 -16.10
CA ILE A 112 -5.14 0.00 -17.13
C ILE A 112 -5.98 1.27 -17.13
N ASN A 113 -5.99 2.02 -16.03
CA ASN A 113 -6.84 3.20 -15.84
C ASN A 113 -6.10 4.29 -15.07
N ALA A 114 -6.54 5.54 -15.22
CA ALA A 114 -6.16 6.60 -14.30
C ALA A 114 -6.82 6.38 -12.93
N PRO A 115 -6.11 6.62 -11.81
CA PRO A 115 -6.72 6.59 -10.48
C PRO A 115 -7.90 7.57 -10.40
N ALA A 116 -8.99 7.17 -9.72
CA ALA A 116 -10.08 8.07 -9.40
C ALA A 116 -9.57 9.22 -8.54
N LEU A 117 -8.87 8.90 -7.45
CA LEU A 117 -8.37 9.89 -6.51
C LEU A 117 -7.01 10.42 -6.96
N ARG A 118 -6.92 11.75 -7.11
CA ARG A 118 -5.64 12.44 -7.24
C ARG A 118 -5.00 12.62 -5.87
N GLU A 119 -3.68 12.79 -5.85
CA GLU A 119 -2.99 13.19 -4.63
C GLU A 119 -3.65 14.47 -4.07
N PRO A 120 -3.84 14.58 -2.74
CA PRO A 120 -4.40 15.79 -2.16
C PRO A 120 -3.58 16.99 -2.62
N GLY A 121 -4.23 18.01 -3.20
CA GLY A 121 -3.56 19.27 -3.57
C GLY A 121 -2.95 20.04 -2.40
N MET A 122 -3.01 19.49 -1.19
CA MET A 122 -2.37 19.98 0.02
C MET A 122 -1.27 19.00 0.46
N PRO A 123 0.01 19.36 0.31
CA PRO A 123 1.13 18.51 0.70
C PRO A 123 1.28 18.54 2.23
N ASN A 124 0.43 17.81 2.97
CA ASN A 124 0.68 17.32 4.36
C ASN A 124 -0.53 16.75 5.11
N VAL A 125 -1.66 16.45 4.46
CA VAL A 125 -2.84 15.95 5.20
C VAL A 125 -2.70 14.44 5.49
N TYR A 126 -1.82 14.06 6.42
CA TYR A 126 -1.90 12.72 7.00
C TYR A 126 -3.25 12.53 7.70
N PRO A 127 -3.81 11.31 7.73
CA PRO A 127 -5.02 11.03 8.51
C PRO A 127 -4.78 11.44 9.96
N GLN A 128 -5.72 12.20 10.52
CA GLN A 128 -5.63 12.62 11.92
C GLN A 128 -5.73 11.39 12.83
N PRO A 129 -5.05 11.41 14.00
CA PRO A 129 -5.19 10.34 14.98
C PRO A 129 -6.64 10.19 15.41
N PRO A 130 -7.08 8.97 15.78
CA PRO A 130 -8.33 8.77 16.49
C PRO A 130 -8.44 9.70 17.68
N GLN A 131 -9.59 10.37 17.86
CA GLN A 131 -9.76 11.32 18.97
C GLN A 131 -9.73 10.55 20.30
N ALA A 132 -8.76 10.89 21.17
CA ALA A 132 -8.57 10.28 22.49
C ALA A 132 -9.82 10.21 23.38
N ALA A 133 -10.85 11.02 23.11
CA ALA A 133 -12.09 11.06 23.88
C ALA A 133 -12.97 9.79 23.72
N SER A 134 -12.82 8.99 22.66
CA SER A 134 -13.49 7.69 22.50
C SER A 134 -12.64 6.49 22.93
N ILE A 135 -11.36 6.73 23.22
CA ILE A 135 -10.33 5.69 23.46
C ILE A 135 -10.34 5.21 24.92
N ALA A 136 -10.73 6.07 25.89
CA ALA A 136 -10.65 5.73 27.31
C ALA A 136 -11.65 4.65 27.79
N SER A 137 -12.60 4.21 26.94
CA SER A 137 -13.64 3.23 27.27
C SER A 137 -13.76 2.06 26.28
N ASN A 138 -12.91 1.98 25.26
CA ASN A 138 -13.03 0.98 24.19
C ASN A 138 -11.95 -0.09 24.33
N GLU A 139 -12.35 -1.36 24.37
CA GLU A 139 -11.44 -2.51 24.44
C GLU A 139 -10.45 -2.55 23.25
N TRP A 140 -10.81 -1.93 22.13
CA TRP A 140 -10.04 -1.88 20.87
C TRP A 140 -9.16 -0.64 20.70
N ALA A 141 -9.03 0.19 21.74
CA ALA A 141 -8.27 1.44 21.71
C ALA A 141 -6.82 1.28 21.18
N ALA A 142 -6.10 0.28 21.69
CA ALA A 142 -4.72 0.00 21.29
C ALA A 142 -4.63 -0.51 19.85
N ASP A 143 -5.53 -1.42 19.45
CA ASP A 143 -5.56 -1.95 18.09
C ASP A 143 -5.89 -0.85 17.04
N GLU A 144 -6.74 0.12 17.42
CA GLU A 144 -7.07 1.27 16.57
C GLU A 144 -5.88 2.22 16.40
N GLU A 145 -5.14 2.49 17.48
CA GLU A 145 -3.92 3.29 17.45
C GLU A 145 -2.83 2.63 16.59
N ASP A 146 -2.58 1.34 16.78
CA ASP A 146 -1.58 0.62 15.99
C ASP A 146 -1.98 0.53 14.51
N SER A 147 -3.27 0.33 14.21
CA SER A 147 -3.81 0.36 12.84
C SER A 147 -3.61 1.74 12.19
N TRP A 148 -3.77 2.81 12.96
CA TRP A 148 -3.50 4.17 12.49
C TRP A 148 -2.02 4.39 12.20
N TYR A 149 -1.11 3.94 13.07
CA TYR A 149 0.34 3.99 12.83
C TYR A 149 0.76 3.18 11.60
N PHE A 150 0.15 2.01 11.40
CA PHE A 150 0.35 1.22 10.19
C PHE A 150 -0.10 1.97 8.94
N LEU A 151 -1.30 2.55 8.95
CA LEU A 151 -1.79 3.34 7.82
C LEU A 151 -0.87 4.53 7.49
N LEU A 152 -0.38 5.25 8.51
CA LEU A 152 0.55 6.36 8.31
C LEU A 152 1.88 5.91 7.70
N SER A 153 2.45 4.83 8.21
CA SER A 153 3.71 4.27 7.72
C SER A 153 3.57 3.84 6.26
N GLU A 154 2.45 3.23 5.92
CA GLU A 154 2.11 2.83 4.56
C GLU A 154 1.99 4.02 3.60
N ILE A 155 1.33 5.11 4.02
CA ILE A 155 1.25 6.34 3.23
C ILE A 155 2.63 6.95 3.01
N ALA A 156 3.46 7.02 4.05
CA ALA A 156 4.81 7.58 3.98
C ALA A 156 5.70 6.77 3.02
N LEU A 157 5.72 5.44 3.15
CA LEU A 157 6.48 4.56 2.26
C LEU A 157 5.97 4.63 0.82
N ARG A 158 4.64 4.75 0.65
CA ARG A 158 4.03 4.83 -0.68
C ARG A 158 4.50 6.06 -1.44
N ARG A 159 4.59 7.22 -0.79
CA ARG A 159 5.10 8.46 -1.42
C ARG A 159 6.52 8.30 -1.96
N ILE A 160 7.41 7.69 -1.17
CA ILE A 160 8.78 7.39 -1.62
C ILE A 160 8.73 6.43 -2.82
N THR A 161 7.90 5.39 -2.72
CA THR A 161 7.72 4.40 -3.80
C THR A 161 7.21 5.03 -5.09
N ASP A 162 6.32 6.01 -5.02
CA ASP A 162 5.79 6.67 -6.20
C ASP A 162 6.83 7.52 -6.91
N GLN A 163 7.64 8.27 -6.16
CA GLN A 163 8.75 9.05 -6.70
C GLN A 163 9.80 8.14 -7.37
N VAL A 164 10.15 7.03 -6.71
CA VAL A 164 11.04 6.01 -7.28
C VAL A 164 10.44 5.42 -8.56
N THR A 165 9.16 5.05 -8.53
CA THR A 165 8.45 4.46 -9.69
C THR A 165 8.47 5.41 -10.87
N GLU A 166 8.22 6.70 -10.65
CA GLU A 166 8.23 7.71 -11.71
C GLU A 166 9.60 7.82 -12.37
N ILE A 167 10.68 7.90 -11.58
CA ILE A 167 12.05 8.01 -12.09
C ILE A 167 12.49 6.74 -12.82
N VAL A 168 12.25 5.57 -12.22
CA VAL A 168 12.59 4.27 -12.81
C VAL A 168 11.83 4.06 -14.12
N SER A 169 10.52 4.36 -14.13
CA SER A 169 9.69 4.24 -15.33
C SER A 169 10.17 5.17 -16.43
N LYS A 170 10.43 6.46 -16.13
CA LYS A 170 10.97 7.43 -17.11
C LYS A 170 12.28 6.95 -17.73
N TYR A 171 13.21 6.44 -16.92
CA TYR A 171 14.48 5.92 -17.42
C TYR A 171 14.29 4.70 -18.31
N ILE A 172 13.57 3.68 -17.84
CA ILE A 172 13.38 2.42 -18.58
C ILE A 172 12.67 2.67 -19.91
N HIS A 173 11.62 3.51 -19.94
CA HIS A 173 10.93 3.85 -21.19
C HIS A 173 11.84 4.60 -22.16
N ALA A 174 12.61 5.58 -21.67
CA ALA A 174 13.56 6.32 -22.52
C ALA A 174 14.61 5.39 -23.16
N GLU A 175 15.13 4.41 -22.41
CA GLU A 175 16.09 3.44 -22.93
C GLU A 175 15.47 2.40 -23.86
N ILE A 176 14.19 2.06 -23.70
CA ILE A 176 13.47 1.18 -24.64
C ILE A 176 13.19 1.91 -25.96
N ASP A 177 12.75 3.17 -25.90
CA ASP A 177 12.38 3.95 -27.08
C ASP A 177 13.61 4.43 -27.86
N LEU A 178 14.64 4.90 -27.15
CA LEU A 178 15.89 5.43 -27.71
C LEU A 178 17.08 4.96 -26.85
N PRO A 179 17.63 3.76 -27.12
CA PRO A 179 18.74 3.21 -26.36
C PRO A 179 19.96 4.14 -26.30
N GLY A 180 20.51 4.33 -25.11
CA GLY A 180 21.65 5.23 -24.87
C GLY A 180 21.31 6.71 -24.88
N SER A 181 20.02 7.07 -24.85
CA SER A 181 19.58 8.47 -24.75
C SER A 181 19.87 9.08 -23.38
N GLN A 182 20.02 8.26 -22.34
CA GLN A 182 20.34 8.71 -20.99
C GLN A 182 21.41 7.83 -20.34
N SER A 183 22.19 8.43 -19.44
CA SER A 183 23.21 7.68 -18.71
C SER A 183 22.67 7.18 -17.38
N VAL A 184 22.74 5.87 -17.14
CA VAL A 184 22.39 5.27 -15.83
C VAL A 184 23.19 5.90 -14.68
N GLN A 185 24.37 6.47 -14.95
CA GLN A 185 25.20 7.12 -13.94
C GLN A 185 24.52 8.34 -13.31
N GLN A 186 23.61 9.00 -14.05
CA GLN A 186 22.84 10.13 -13.52
C GLN A 186 21.88 9.71 -12.39
N LEU A 187 21.52 8.43 -12.34
CA LEU A 187 20.64 7.88 -11.30
C LEU A 187 21.37 7.52 -10.01
N ILE A 188 22.70 7.40 -10.03
CA ILE A 188 23.50 7.02 -8.84
C ILE A 188 23.24 7.95 -7.64
N PRO A 189 23.41 9.28 -7.76
CA PRO A 189 23.16 10.17 -6.62
C PRO A 189 21.69 10.20 -6.21
N ILE A 190 20.77 10.03 -7.16
CA ILE A 190 19.32 10.01 -6.92
C ILE A 190 18.93 8.77 -6.09
N VAL A 191 19.44 7.59 -6.48
CA VAL A 191 19.17 6.35 -5.75
C VAL A 191 19.81 6.39 -4.37
N ALA A 192 21.02 6.93 -4.23
CA ALA A 192 21.64 7.12 -2.92
C ALA A 192 20.78 7.98 -1.96
N GLU A 193 20.15 9.04 -2.49
CA GLU A 193 19.21 9.85 -1.70
C GLU A 193 17.97 9.05 -1.30
N PHE A 194 17.38 8.27 -2.23
CA PHE A 194 16.24 7.40 -1.89
C PHE A 194 16.58 6.32 -0.88
N GLU A 195 17.79 5.76 -0.92
CA GLU A 195 18.24 4.81 0.10
C GLU A 195 18.28 5.46 1.48
N GLN A 196 18.79 6.69 1.57
CA GLN A 196 18.82 7.45 2.82
C GLN A 196 17.39 7.74 3.31
N GLN A 197 16.48 8.13 2.42
CA GLN A 197 15.07 8.35 2.77
C GLN A 197 14.40 7.06 3.25
N ALA A 198 14.66 5.92 2.59
CA ALA A 198 14.12 4.63 2.99
C ALA A 198 14.66 4.20 4.36
N GLU A 199 15.95 4.38 4.64
CA GLU A 199 16.51 4.07 5.95
C GLU A 199 15.95 4.99 7.03
N THR A 200 15.87 6.29 6.76
CA THR A 200 15.25 7.26 7.68
C THR A 200 13.80 6.88 7.99
N PHE A 201 13.04 6.46 6.98
CA PHE A 201 11.70 5.92 7.16
C PHE A 201 11.70 4.71 8.11
N ARG A 202 12.59 3.72 7.88
CA ARG A 202 12.70 2.51 8.70
C ARG A 202 13.05 2.82 10.15
N GLU A 203 13.98 3.73 10.39
CA GLU A 203 14.43 4.12 11.73
C GLU A 203 13.29 4.75 12.55
N ASN A 204 12.47 5.58 11.90
CA ASN A 204 11.37 6.33 12.49
C ASN A 204 10.03 5.57 12.57
N LEU A 205 10.00 4.28 12.21
CA LEU A 205 8.80 3.46 12.31
C LEU A 205 8.33 3.34 13.78
N PRO A 206 7.02 3.47 14.04
CA PRO A 206 6.42 3.19 15.35
C PRO A 206 6.66 1.74 15.80
N PRO A 207 6.76 1.44 17.11
CA PRO A 207 7.05 0.11 17.63
C PRO A 207 6.12 -1.01 17.13
N ALA A 208 4.85 -0.68 16.89
CA ALA A 208 3.83 -1.60 16.38
C ALA A 208 4.18 -2.20 15.00
N VAL A 209 4.85 -1.40 14.15
CA VAL A 209 5.17 -1.75 12.77
C VAL A 209 6.67 -1.86 12.50
N LYS A 210 7.51 -1.48 13.47
CA LYS A 210 8.96 -1.61 13.37
C LYS A 210 9.36 -3.08 13.29
N PHE A 211 10.14 -3.40 12.27
CA PHE A 211 10.54 -4.76 11.92
C PHE A 211 12.06 -4.95 11.98
N PRO A 212 12.54 -6.16 12.32
CA PRO A 212 13.96 -6.50 12.25
C PRO A 212 14.38 -6.86 10.81
N ASP A 213 15.63 -6.53 10.46
CA ASP A 213 16.29 -6.89 9.19
C ASP A 213 16.93 -8.27 9.30
N VAL A 214 16.08 -9.28 9.44
CA VAL A 214 16.50 -10.68 9.65
C VAL A 214 15.68 -11.63 8.76
N PRO A 215 16.22 -12.81 8.37
CA PRO A 215 15.54 -13.74 7.47
C PRO A 215 14.26 -14.36 8.06
N GLU A 216 14.13 -14.42 9.39
CA GLU A 216 13.00 -15.02 10.07
C GLU A 216 11.72 -14.21 9.85
N ALA A 217 10.57 -14.89 9.81
CA ALA A 217 9.27 -14.22 9.72
C ALA A 217 9.09 -13.24 10.89
N ALA A 218 8.54 -12.06 10.59
CA ALA A 218 8.26 -11.07 11.60
C ALA A 218 7.15 -11.54 12.55
N SER A 219 7.14 -10.99 13.77
CA SER A 219 6.23 -11.43 14.84
C SER A 219 4.75 -11.13 14.58
N THR A 220 4.45 -10.19 13.66
CA THR A 220 3.08 -9.79 13.31
C THR A 220 2.97 -9.62 11.79
N GLU A 221 1.74 -9.76 11.27
CA GLU A 221 1.44 -9.56 9.85
C GLU A 221 1.82 -8.14 9.39
N TRP A 222 1.57 -7.11 10.19
CA TRP A 222 1.93 -5.73 9.86
C TRP A 222 3.44 -5.55 9.69
N LYS A 223 4.24 -6.12 10.60
CA LYS A 223 5.70 -6.06 10.51
C LYS A 223 6.20 -6.82 9.29
N GLN A 224 5.63 -7.99 9.02
CA GLN A 224 5.98 -8.79 7.85
C GLN A 224 5.65 -8.04 6.54
N TYR A 225 4.44 -7.49 6.46
CA TYR A 225 3.97 -6.72 5.32
C TYR A 225 4.84 -5.48 5.09
N SER A 226 5.04 -4.63 6.11
CA SER A 226 5.87 -3.43 6.00
C SER A 226 7.32 -3.75 5.63
N ARG A 227 7.89 -4.86 6.16
CA ARG A 227 9.23 -5.33 5.78
C ARG A 227 9.30 -5.72 4.30
N GLY A 228 8.32 -6.49 3.81
CA GLY A 228 8.22 -6.84 2.39
C GLY A 228 8.15 -5.59 1.50
N ARG A 229 7.30 -4.63 1.85
CA ARG A 229 7.18 -3.36 1.11
C ARG A 229 8.49 -2.56 1.09
N TYR A 230 9.21 -2.53 2.21
CA TYR A 230 10.52 -1.87 2.30
C TYR A 230 11.55 -2.50 1.36
N TYR A 231 11.71 -3.84 1.36
CA TYR A 231 12.65 -4.47 0.41
C TYR A 231 12.21 -4.34 -1.03
N ARG A 232 10.89 -4.34 -1.30
CA ARG A 232 10.37 -4.10 -2.64
C ARG A 232 10.74 -2.70 -3.14
N LEU A 233 10.67 -1.68 -2.28
CA LEU A 233 11.13 -0.33 -2.60
C LEU A 233 12.64 -0.31 -2.93
N LEU A 234 13.46 -0.94 -2.09
CA LEU A 234 14.89 -1.04 -2.32
C LEU A 234 15.21 -1.80 -3.61
N GLU A 235 14.51 -2.88 -3.94
CA GLU A 235 14.66 -3.57 -5.21
C GLU A 235 14.28 -2.66 -6.39
N LEU A 236 13.13 -1.99 -6.31
CA LEU A 236 12.59 -1.15 -7.37
C LEU A 236 13.56 -0.03 -7.78
N MET A 237 14.14 0.69 -6.82
CA MET A 237 15.07 1.80 -7.11
C MET A 237 16.37 1.36 -7.80
N HIS A 238 16.73 0.07 -7.67
CA HIS A 238 17.95 -0.48 -8.30
C HIS A 238 17.71 -1.09 -9.69
N ARG A 239 16.46 -1.23 -10.13
CA ARG A 239 16.13 -1.81 -11.44
C ARG A 239 16.84 -1.17 -12.63
N PRO A 240 17.03 0.16 -12.71
CA PRO A 240 17.79 0.77 -13.79
C PRO A 240 19.21 0.22 -13.93
N PHE A 241 19.90 -0.05 -12.83
CA PHE A 241 21.25 -0.62 -12.84
C PHE A 241 21.24 -2.09 -13.25
N LEU A 242 20.25 -2.86 -12.79
CA LEU A 242 20.06 -4.24 -13.21
C LEU A 242 19.79 -4.31 -14.72
N PHE A 243 18.88 -3.47 -15.22
CA PHE A 243 18.59 -3.34 -16.63
C PHE A 243 19.87 -3.02 -17.42
N ASN A 244 20.64 -2.02 -16.99
CA ASN A 244 21.87 -1.64 -17.68
C ASN A 244 22.93 -2.76 -17.65
N ALA A 245 23.15 -3.42 -16.51
CA ALA A 245 24.13 -4.50 -16.38
C ALA A 245 23.79 -5.74 -17.23
N ILE A 246 22.51 -5.99 -17.49
CA ILE A 246 22.06 -7.07 -18.38
C ILE A 246 22.34 -6.74 -19.86
N HIS A 247 22.17 -5.47 -20.25
CA HIS A 247 22.30 -5.04 -21.66
C HIS A 247 23.73 -4.62 -22.03
N ASP A 248 24.54 -4.18 -21.06
CA ASP A 248 25.95 -3.84 -21.24
C ASP A 248 26.84 -4.60 -20.24
N PRO A 249 27.43 -5.73 -20.67
CA PRO A 249 28.41 -6.46 -19.87
C PRO A 249 29.65 -5.63 -19.48
N GLY A 250 29.96 -4.58 -20.27
CA GLY A 250 31.06 -3.64 -20.04
C GLY A 250 30.73 -2.51 -19.06
N CYS A 251 29.55 -2.54 -18.42
CA CYS A 251 29.13 -1.51 -17.49
C CYS A 251 30.13 -1.29 -16.35
N SER A 252 30.10 -0.07 -15.80
CA SER A 252 31.04 0.33 -14.75
C SER A 252 30.89 -0.56 -13.50
N PRO A 253 31.98 -0.77 -12.72
CA PRO A 253 31.91 -1.58 -11.50
C PRO A 253 30.91 -1.04 -10.48
N VAL A 254 30.67 0.27 -10.48
CA VAL A 254 29.66 0.91 -9.62
C VAL A 254 28.25 0.48 -10.01
N VAL A 255 27.92 0.50 -11.31
CA VAL A 255 26.62 0.04 -11.81
C VAL A 255 26.40 -1.44 -11.52
N ARG A 256 27.43 -2.27 -11.70
CA ARG A 256 27.37 -3.70 -11.35
C ARG A 256 27.10 -3.92 -9.86
N SER A 257 27.79 -3.20 -8.98
CA SER A 257 27.58 -3.28 -7.54
C SER A 257 26.15 -2.87 -7.13
N LEU A 258 25.60 -1.82 -7.74
CA LEU A 258 24.22 -1.39 -7.49
C LEU A 258 23.19 -2.40 -8.03
N ALA A 259 23.46 -3.03 -9.18
CA ALA A 259 22.64 -4.12 -9.70
C ALA A 259 22.62 -5.33 -8.75
N GLU A 260 23.78 -5.73 -8.23
CA GLU A 260 23.91 -6.80 -7.22
C GLU A 260 23.15 -6.47 -5.94
N LYS A 261 23.23 -5.22 -5.47
CA LYS A 261 22.45 -4.74 -4.32
C LYS A 261 20.95 -4.87 -4.56
N GLY A 262 20.47 -4.50 -5.75
CA GLY A 262 19.08 -4.71 -6.17
C GLY A 262 18.64 -6.17 -6.10
N LEU A 263 19.47 -7.09 -6.62
CA LEU A 263 19.20 -8.53 -6.57
C LEU A 263 19.17 -9.08 -5.14
N GLN A 264 20.08 -8.64 -4.28
CA GLN A 264 20.08 -9.04 -2.86
C GLN A 264 18.78 -8.60 -2.17
N ASN A 265 18.30 -7.40 -2.45
CA ASN A 265 17.01 -6.92 -1.93
C ASN A 265 15.82 -7.72 -2.49
N ALA A 266 15.87 -8.10 -3.76
CA ALA A 266 14.86 -8.97 -4.37
C ALA A 266 14.78 -10.34 -3.69
N LEU A 267 15.94 -10.93 -3.34
CA LEU A 267 16.00 -12.19 -2.59
C LEU A 267 15.40 -12.04 -1.19
N ARG A 268 15.71 -10.94 -0.49
CA ARG A 268 15.10 -10.64 0.82
C ARG A 268 13.59 -10.45 0.73
N PHE A 269 13.09 -9.88 -0.37
CA PHE A 269 11.66 -9.79 -0.63
C PHE A 269 11.03 -11.16 -0.87
N GLY A 270 11.62 -12.01 -1.71
CA GLY A 270 11.07 -13.32 -2.05
C GLY A 270 11.13 -14.38 -0.94
N MET A 271 11.92 -14.14 0.10
CA MET A 271 11.96 -14.97 1.32
C MET A 271 10.94 -14.54 2.39
N ASN A 272 10.16 -13.47 2.15
CA ASN A 272 9.11 -12.98 3.05
C ASN A 272 7.73 -13.58 2.77
#